data_AF-K0JKL4-F1
#
_entry.id   AF-K0JKL4-F1
#
_cell.length_a   1.000
_cell.length_b   1.000
_cell.length_c   1.000
_cell.angle_alpha   90.00
_cell.angle_beta   90.00
_cell.angle_gamma   90.00
#
_symmetry.space_group_name_H-M   'P 1'
#
loop_
_entity.id
_entity.type
_entity.pdbx_description
1 polymer ?
#
loop_
_entity_poly.entity_id
_entity_poly.type
_entity_poly.pdbx_seq_one_letter_code
_entity_poly.pdbx_strand_id
1 'polypeptide(L)'
;MIIDFHSHIKRNIKENRFEIEELLEDMKKNHVDKRCVSAIDGPSIREQNEYVKNIVLEHDNLFAFAVINPKEENSIKELEYIIDSNIFYGIEFNGFYHGYNPESCEFLDDIFNMISKTKLIVKIFTGICANGVPQQWTRWIKQYNNIKFVMLHMGCFDYGYSCVDLAMDYKNVYLETSNQYEVQIFNKAFQNIEAERILFGSQYPNKFTKNSISLFDYFNLDKNVLNKIFFENANKLLNEVRQEKL
;
A
#
# COMPACT_ATOMS: atom_id res chain seq x y z
N MET A 1 16.70 10.13 -2.67
CA MET A 1 15.85 9.17 -3.40
C MET A 1 14.50 9.14 -2.71
N ILE A 2 13.41 9.02 -3.46
CA ILE A 2 12.05 8.84 -2.96
C ILE A 2 11.46 7.59 -3.62
N ILE A 3 10.98 6.66 -2.78
CA ILE A 3 10.11 5.57 -3.19
C ILE A 3 8.70 5.88 -2.68
N ASP A 4 7.80 6.13 -3.61
CA ASP A 4 6.38 6.29 -3.30
C ASP A 4 5.75 4.91 -3.12
N PHE A 5 5.46 4.53 -1.87
CA PHE A 5 5.00 3.18 -1.55
C PHE A 5 3.53 2.94 -1.87
N HIS A 6 2.75 3.97 -2.17
CA HIS A 6 1.33 3.81 -2.43
C HIS A 6 0.80 4.82 -3.43
N SER A 7 0.43 4.31 -4.60
CA SER A 7 -0.22 5.03 -5.68
C SER A 7 -1.02 4.05 -6.54
N HIS A 8 -1.85 4.61 -7.42
CA HIS A 8 -2.63 3.87 -8.39
C HIS A 8 -2.38 4.37 -9.81
N ILE A 9 -2.58 3.49 -10.77
CA ILE A 9 -2.64 3.87 -12.18
C ILE A 9 -4.07 4.29 -12.49
N LYS A 10 -4.24 5.54 -12.92
CA LYS A 10 -5.55 6.08 -13.27
C LYS A 10 -6.10 5.37 -14.50
N ARG A 11 -7.39 5.06 -14.50
CA ARG A 11 -8.11 4.57 -15.67
C ARG A 11 -9.10 5.62 -16.16
N ASN A 12 -8.98 5.98 -17.44
CA ASN A 12 -10.00 6.72 -18.15
C ASN A 12 -11.10 5.74 -18.59
N ILE A 13 -12.20 5.73 -17.84
CA ILE A 13 -13.33 4.81 -18.10
C ILE A 13 -13.96 5.05 -19.48
N LYS A 14 -14.04 6.31 -19.93
CA LYS A 14 -14.67 6.67 -21.21
C LYS A 14 -13.87 6.17 -22.41
N GLU A 15 -12.55 6.25 -22.31
CA GLU A 15 -11.63 5.86 -23.38
C GLU A 15 -11.11 4.43 -23.20
N ASN A 16 -11.53 3.74 -22.13
CA ASN A 16 -11.07 2.41 -21.74
C ASN A 16 -9.54 2.27 -21.76
N ARG A 17 -8.83 3.30 -21.30
CA ARG A 17 -7.35 3.32 -21.25
C ARG A 17 -6.85 3.66 -19.87
N PHE A 18 -5.67 3.16 -19.54
CA PHE A 18 -4.92 3.60 -18.38
C PHE A 18 -3.99 4.76 -18.77
N GLU A 19 -3.77 5.67 -17.82
CA GLU A 19 -3.05 6.93 -17.99
C GLU A 19 -1.67 6.81 -17.31
N ILE A 20 -0.73 6.14 -17.98
CA ILE A 20 0.61 5.87 -17.43
C ILE A 20 1.55 7.07 -17.60
N GLU A 21 1.42 7.80 -18.70
CA GLU A 21 2.26 8.95 -19.02
C GLU A 21 2.10 10.05 -17.97
N GLU A 22 0.86 10.31 -17.52
CA GLU A 22 0.56 11.28 -16.47
C GLU A 22 1.16 10.87 -15.11
N LEU A 23 1.22 9.56 -14.83
CA LEU A 23 1.85 9.04 -13.62
C LEU A 23 3.37 9.24 -13.67
N LEU A 24 4.01 8.98 -14.81
CA LEU A 24 5.46 9.16 -15.00
C LEU A 24 5.84 10.66 -14.98
N GLU A 25 5.01 11.53 -15.57
CA GLU A 25 5.20 12.97 -15.49
C GLU A 25 5.09 13.48 -14.05
N ASP A 26 4.12 12.98 -13.27
CA ASP A 26 4.00 13.29 -11.85
C ASP A 26 5.24 12.83 -11.07
N MET A 27 5.77 11.63 -11.33
CA MET A 27 7.01 11.17 -10.69
C MET A 27 8.18 12.13 -10.98
N LYS A 28 8.38 12.48 -12.25
CA LYS A 28 9.45 13.39 -12.68
C LYS A 28 9.32 14.78 -12.04
N LYS A 29 8.10 15.33 -12.02
CA LYS A 29 7.81 16.65 -11.45
C LYS A 29 8.07 16.73 -9.95
N ASN A 30 7.84 15.62 -9.23
CA ASN A 30 7.95 15.55 -7.78
C ASN A 30 9.24 14.87 -7.29
N HIS A 31 10.16 14.53 -8.19
CA HIS A 31 11.41 13.83 -7.89
C HIS A 31 11.18 12.48 -7.17
N VAL A 32 10.16 11.74 -7.60
CA VAL A 32 9.92 10.36 -7.17
C VAL A 32 10.73 9.42 -8.07
N ASP A 33 11.70 8.72 -7.50
CA ASP A 33 12.61 7.86 -8.25
C ASP A 33 11.96 6.52 -8.59
N LYS A 34 11.22 5.92 -7.64
CA LYS A 34 10.47 4.68 -7.87
C LYS A 34 9.08 4.76 -7.24
N ARG A 35 8.12 4.00 -7.77
CA ARG A 35 6.72 4.06 -7.32
C ARG A 35 6.07 2.69 -7.31
N CYS A 36 5.43 2.36 -6.18
CA CYS A 36 4.59 1.19 -6.07
C CYS A 36 3.20 1.50 -6.61
N VAL A 37 2.72 0.68 -7.54
CA VAL A 37 1.48 0.91 -8.28
C VAL A 37 0.53 -0.28 -8.15
N SER A 38 -0.75 0.02 -8.03
CA SER A 38 -1.86 -0.91 -8.20
C SER A 38 -2.93 -0.27 -9.11
N ALA A 39 -3.92 -1.04 -9.55
CA ALA A 39 -5.06 -0.51 -10.32
C ALA A 39 -6.35 -0.90 -9.61
N ILE A 40 -7.10 0.09 -9.14
CA ILE A 40 -8.39 -0.12 -8.45
C ILE A 40 -9.56 -0.10 -9.44
N ASP A 41 -9.48 0.78 -10.45
CA ASP A 41 -10.51 0.94 -11.46
C ASP A 41 -10.25 0.03 -12.65
N GLY A 42 -11.24 -0.78 -13.02
CA GLY A 42 -11.10 -1.75 -14.09
C GLY A 42 -12.37 -2.57 -14.29
N PRO A 43 -12.48 -3.30 -15.41
CA PRO A 43 -13.63 -4.16 -15.70
C PRO A 43 -13.68 -5.41 -14.80
N SER A 44 -12.52 -5.89 -14.33
CA SER A 44 -12.38 -7.00 -13.39
C SER A 44 -11.06 -6.90 -12.63
N ILE A 45 -10.97 -7.55 -11.45
CA ILE A 45 -9.72 -7.63 -10.68
C ILE A 45 -8.58 -8.23 -11.51
N ARG A 46 -8.88 -9.29 -12.28
CA ARG A 46 -7.92 -9.92 -13.18
C ARG A 46 -7.35 -8.93 -14.18
N GLU A 47 -8.20 -8.21 -14.91
CA GLU A 47 -7.72 -7.27 -15.94
C GLU A 47 -6.92 -6.10 -15.35
N GLN A 48 -7.28 -5.65 -14.14
CA GLN A 48 -6.50 -4.65 -13.40
C GLN A 48 -5.09 -5.17 -13.08
N ASN A 49 -5.00 -6.38 -12.54
CA ASN A 49 -3.72 -6.99 -12.16
C ASN A 49 -2.87 -7.34 -13.40
N GLU A 50 -3.46 -7.85 -14.47
CA GLU A 50 -2.75 -8.08 -15.74
C GLU A 50 -2.16 -6.79 -16.31
N TYR A 51 -2.93 -5.70 -16.28
CA TYR A 51 -2.45 -4.40 -16.73
C TYR A 51 -1.24 -3.94 -15.90
N VAL A 52 -1.35 -3.99 -14.57
CA VAL A 52 -0.24 -3.62 -13.67
C VAL A 52 0.98 -4.50 -13.92
N LYS A 53 0.81 -5.80 -14.11
CA LYS A 53 1.93 -6.70 -14.41
C LYS A 53 2.63 -6.32 -15.72
N ASN A 54 1.87 -6.05 -16.78
CA ASN A 54 2.44 -5.73 -18.09
C ASN A 54 3.19 -4.39 -18.05
N ILE A 55 2.61 -3.36 -17.42
CA ILE A 55 3.20 -2.03 -17.42
C ILE A 55 4.50 -1.97 -16.59
N VAL A 56 4.61 -2.71 -15.48
CA VAL A 56 5.87 -2.72 -14.71
C VAL A 56 7.00 -3.45 -15.42
N LEU A 57 6.71 -4.33 -16.37
CA LEU A 57 7.74 -4.97 -17.21
C LEU A 57 8.34 -4.01 -18.24
N GLU A 58 7.63 -2.91 -18.53
CA GLU A 58 8.07 -1.85 -19.45
C GLU A 58 8.79 -0.70 -18.72
N HIS A 59 8.75 -0.68 -17.38
CA HIS A 59 9.20 0.44 -16.55
C HIS A 59 9.93 -0.01 -15.28
N ASP A 60 11.27 0.04 -15.29
CA ASP A 60 12.15 -0.37 -14.17
C ASP A 60 11.96 0.44 -12.87
N ASN A 61 11.28 1.58 -12.94
CA ASN A 61 11.00 2.45 -11.80
C ASN A 61 9.64 2.19 -11.14
N LEU A 62 8.90 1.16 -11.58
CA LEU A 62 7.60 0.81 -11.02
C LEU A 62 7.60 -0.55 -10.34
N PHE A 63 6.88 -0.66 -9.22
CA PHE A 63 6.74 -1.91 -8.47
C PHE A 63 5.27 -2.33 -8.38
N ALA A 64 4.97 -3.55 -8.85
CA ALA A 64 3.61 -4.04 -8.94
C ALA A 64 3.06 -4.51 -7.58
N PHE A 65 1.89 -3.98 -7.22
CA PHE A 65 1.01 -4.52 -6.19
C PHE A 65 -0.32 -4.91 -6.82
N ALA A 66 -0.79 -6.12 -6.51
CA ALA A 66 -2.04 -6.62 -7.03
C ALA A 66 -3.21 -6.25 -6.11
N VAL A 67 -4.37 -5.95 -6.66
CA VAL A 67 -5.60 -5.83 -5.87
C VAL A 67 -6.23 -7.21 -5.73
N ILE A 68 -6.71 -7.54 -4.53
CA ILE A 68 -7.58 -8.71 -4.32
C ILE A 68 -8.89 -8.28 -3.67
N ASN A 69 -9.98 -8.79 -4.23
CA ASN A 69 -11.30 -8.71 -3.63
C ASN A 69 -11.66 -10.07 -3.00
N PRO A 70 -11.54 -10.24 -1.67
CA PRO A 70 -11.80 -11.52 -1.01
C PRO A 70 -13.28 -11.94 -0.99
N LYS A 71 -14.20 -11.09 -1.47
CA LYS A 71 -15.61 -11.48 -1.71
C LYS A 71 -15.81 -12.26 -3.00
N GLU A 72 -14.87 -12.19 -3.95
CA GLU A 72 -15.01 -12.90 -5.21
C GLU A 72 -14.68 -14.38 -5.03
N GLU A 73 -15.51 -15.26 -5.60
CA GLU A 73 -15.34 -16.72 -5.53
C GLU A 73 -14.00 -17.17 -6.14
N ASN A 74 -13.48 -16.43 -7.12
CA ASN A 74 -12.21 -16.69 -7.77
C ASN A 74 -11.01 -16.00 -7.09
N SER A 75 -11.18 -15.37 -5.92
CA SER A 75 -10.10 -14.66 -5.22
C SER A 75 -8.88 -15.54 -4.91
N ILE A 76 -9.09 -16.83 -4.61
CA ILE A 76 -8.01 -17.81 -4.43
C ILE A 76 -7.22 -18.03 -5.73
N LYS A 77 -7.91 -18.23 -6.85
CA LYS A 77 -7.26 -18.40 -8.16
C LYS A 77 -6.53 -17.13 -8.61
N GLU A 78 -7.07 -15.97 -8.24
CA GLU A 78 -6.41 -14.69 -8.47
C GLU A 78 -5.10 -14.60 -7.68
N LEU A 79 -5.11 -14.99 -6.41
CA LEU A 79 -3.91 -15.05 -5.59
C LEU A 79 -2.88 -16.06 -6.11
N GLU A 80 -3.30 -17.25 -6.54
CA GLU A 80 -2.42 -18.25 -7.17
C GLU A 80 -1.69 -17.63 -8.37
N TYR A 81 -2.42 -16.96 -9.25
CA TYR A 81 -1.82 -16.26 -10.37
C TYR A 81 -0.82 -15.18 -9.96
N ILE A 82 -1.17 -14.37 -8.96
CA ILE A 82 -0.28 -13.30 -8.45
C ILE A 82 1.03 -13.90 -7.95
N ILE A 83 0.97 -14.99 -7.19
CA ILE A 83 2.13 -15.71 -6.68
C ILE A 83 2.95 -16.31 -7.84
N ASP A 84 2.30 -17.03 -8.76
CA ASP A 84 2.94 -17.73 -9.87
C ASP A 84 3.59 -16.79 -10.89
N SER A 85 3.05 -15.58 -11.05
CA SER A 85 3.63 -14.56 -11.93
C SER A 85 5.05 -14.16 -11.52
N ASN A 86 5.35 -14.25 -10.23
CA ASN A 86 6.61 -13.82 -9.63
C ASN A 86 6.99 -12.35 -9.94
N ILE A 87 6.02 -11.50 -10.31
CA ILE A 87 6.22 -10.07 -10.63
C ILE A 87 5.80 -9.18 -9.45
N PHE A 88 4.70 -9.51 -8.77
CA PHE A 88 4.16 -8.67 -7.70
C PHE A 88 5.03 -8.72 -6.43
N TYR A 89 5.06 -7.58 -5.73
CA TYR A 89 5.69 -7.40 -4.43
C TYR A 89 4.73 -7.62 -3.26
N GLY A 90 3.43 -7.59 -3.55
CA GLY A 90 2.41 -7.71 -2.54
C GLY A 90 1.02 -7.60 -3.11
N ILE A 91 0.05 -7.67 -2.20
CA ILE A 91 -1.36 -7.47 -2.50
C ILE A 91 -1.92 -6.27 -1.74
N GLU A 92 -3.05 -5.77 -2.21
CA GLU A 92 -3.80 -4.68 -1.61
C GLU A 92 -5.27 -5.09 -1.42
N PHE A 93 -5.74 -4.89 -0.19
CA PHE A 93 -7.13 -5.06 0.20
C PHE A 93 -7.80 -3.70 0.38
N ASN A 94 -8.94 -3.52 -0.31
CA ASN A 94 -9.74 -2.30 -0.21
C ASN A 94 -11.20 -2.60 0.15
N GLY A 95 -11.49 -2.66 1.46
CA GLY A 95 -12.83 -2.92 2.00
C GLY A 95 -13.83 -1.78 1.74
N PHE A 96 -13.33 -0.55 1.57
CA PHE A 96 -14.14 0.60 1.15
C PHE A 96 -14.64 0.42 -0.28
N TYR A 97 -13.73 0.24 -1.23
CA TYR A 97 -14.05 0.17 -2.64
C TYR A 97 -14.84 -1.10 -3.01
N HIS A 98 -14.50 -2.26 -2.43
CA HIS A 98 -15.17 -3.53 -2.70
C HIS A 98 -16.37 -3.83 -1.78
N GLY A 99 -16.63 -2.95 -0.80
CA GLY A 99 -17.80 -3.03 0.09
C GLY A 99 -17.84 -4.30 0.93
N TYR A 100 -16.83 -4.53 1.76
CA TYR A 100 -16.76 -5.69 2.66
C TYR A 100 -16.17 -5.38 4.03
N ASN A 101 -16.59 -6.17 5.01
CA ASN A 101 -15.85 -6.35 6.25
C ASN A 101 -14.99 -7.63 6.13
N PRO A 102 -13.71 -7.62 6.53
CA PRO A 102 -12.85 -8.80 6.51
C PRO A 102 -13.49 -10.05 7.10
N GLU A 103 -14.21 -9.94 8.22
CA GLU A 103 -14.81 -11.09 8.91
C GLU A 103 -15.97 -11.75 8.14
N SER A 104 -16.55 -11.06 7.16
CA SER A 104 -17.60 -11.61 6.30
C SER A 104 -17.05 -12.31 5.04
N CYS A 105 -15.73 -12.42 4.88
CA CYS A 105 -15.11 -12.96 3.68
C CYS A 105 -14.62 -14.40 3.94
N GLU A 106 -15.31 -15.39 3.36
CA GLU A 106 -15.06 -16.82 3.62
C GLU A 106 -13.65 -17.28 3.24
N PHE A 107 -13.08 -16.72 2.17
CA PHE A 107 -11.77 -17.12 1.63
C PHE A 107 -10.57 -16.46 2.31
N LEU A 108 -10.80 -15.55 3.28
CA LEU A 108 -9.72 -14.71 3.79
C LEU A 108 -8.68 -15.49 4.60
N ASP A 109 -9.13 -16.49 5.37
CA ASP A 109 -8.22 -17.40 6.10
C ASP A 109 -7.32 -18.19 5.14
N ASP A 110 -7.85 -18.67 4.02
CA ASP A 110 -7.10 -19.38 2.99
C ASP A 110 -6.10 -18.46 2.25
N ILE A 111 -6.53 -17.24 1.91
CA ILE A 111 -5.68 -16.22 1.31
C ILE A 111 -4.45 -15.95 2.21
N PHE A 112 -4.66 -15.71 3.50
CA PHE A 112 -3.54 -15.46 4.42
C PHE A 112 -2.69 -16.71 4.67
N ASN A 113 -3.27 -17.91 4.69
CA ASN A 113 -2.52 -19.17 4.73
C ASN A 113 -1.57 -19.31 3.53
N MET A 114 -1.99 -18.88 2.34
CA MET A 114 -1.15 -18.90 1.14
C MET A 114 -0.06 -17.81 1.21
N ILE A 115 -0.43 -16.57 1.53
CA ILE A 115 0.52 -15.44 1.60
C ILE A 115 1.60 -15.68 2.66
N SER A 116 1.26 -16.29 3.80
CA SER A 116 2.21 -16.56 4.88
C SER A 116 3.36 -17.50 4.47
N LYS A 117 3.21 -18.26 3.38
CA LYS A 117 4.26 -19.11 2.80
C LYS A 117 5.18 -18.34 1.84
N THR A 118 4.90 -17.07 1.61
CA THR A 118 5.63 -16.18 0.69
C THR A 118 6.33 -15.05 1.46
N LYS A 119 6.91 -14.10 0.73
CA LYS A 119 7.41 -12.82 1.26
C LYS A 119 6.53 -11.64 0.86
N LEU A 120 5.38 -11.88 0.23
CA LEU A 120 4.50 -10.83 -0.26
C LEU A 120 4.02 -9.93 0.89
N ILE A 121 4.01 -8.62 0.61
CA ILE A 121 3.54 -7.59 1.52
C ILE A 121 2.02 -7.46 1.38
N VAL A 122 1.32 -7.17 2.48
CA VAL A 122 -0.13 -6.95 2.47
C VAL A 122 -0.43 -5.50 2.80
N LYS A 123 -0.96 -4.76 1.83
CA LYS A 123 -1.50 -3.42 2.02
C LYS A 123 -2.98 -3.50 2.38
N ILE A 124 -3.39 -2.72 3.37
CA ILE A 124 -4.77 -2.66 3.83
C ILE A 124 -5.22 -1.21 3.78
N PHE A 125 -6.26 -0.94 3.01
CA PHE A 125 -6.95 0.35 3.04
C PHE A 125 -7.54 0.60 4.42
N THR A 126 -7.22 1.75 5.04
CA THR A 126 -7.79 2.16 6.32
C THR A 126 -8.24 3.62 6.29
N GLY A 127 -9.34 3.95 6.99
CA GLY A 127 -9.96 5.29 7.00
C GLY A 127 -11.28 5.41 6.23
N ILE A 128 -11.87 6.61 6.26
CA ILE A 128 -12.98 7.11 5.40
C ILE A 128 -14.35 6.45 5.64
N CYS A 129 -14.42 5.20 6.10
CA CYS A 129 -15.68 4.46 6.23
C CYS A 129 -15.63 3.37 7.31
N ALA A 130 -16.79 2.77 7.62
CA ALA A 130 -16.89 1.66 8.58
C ALA A 130 -16.14 0.38 8.14
N ASN A 131 -15.89 0.20 6.84
CA ASN A 131 -15.09 -0.91 6.30
C ASN A 131 -13.58 -0.61 6.30
N GLY A 132 -13.17 0.58 6.74
CA GLY A 132 -11.78 1.01 6.83
C GLY A 132 -11.24 1.02 8.27
N VAL A 133 -11.94 0.36 9.21
CA VAL A 133 -11.52 0.28 10.62
C VAL A 133 -10.32 -0.68 10.72
N PRO A 134 -9.13 -0.24 11.17
CA PRO A 134 -7.93 -1.06 11.16
C PRO A 134 -8.05 -2.30 12.06
N GLN A 135 -8.79 -2.22 13.17
CA GLN A 135 -8.96 -3.32 14.11
C GLN A 135 -9.69 -4.53 13.51
N GLN A 136 -10.46 -4.36 12.43
CA GLN A 136 -11.11 -5.48 11.72
C GLN A 136 -10.08 -6.51 11.25
N TRP A 137 -8.83 -6.11 11.05
CA TRP A 137 -7.76 -6.97 10.56
C TRP A 137 -6.92 -7.64 11.67
N THR A 138 -7.20 -7.34 12.94
CA THR A 138 -6.38 -7.77 14.09
C THR A 138 -6.23 -9.29 14.18
N ARG A 139 -7.30 -10.04 13.86
CA ARG A 139 -7.28 -11.52 13.85
C ARG A 139 -6.13 -12.04 13.01
N TRP A 140 -6.02 -11.59 11.77
CA TRP A 140 -4.99 -12.04 10.82
C TRP A 140 -3.61 -11.44 11.14
N ILE A 141 -3.54 -10.17 11.54
CA ILE A 141 -2.28 -9.52 11.92
C ILE A 141 -1.59 -10.30 13.05
N LYS A 142 -2.37 -10.70 14.07
CA LYS A 142 -1.88 -11.47 15.21
C LYS A 142 -1.50 -12.90 14.83
N GLN A 143 -2.32 -13.56 14.01
CA GLN A 143 -2.10 -14.95 13.60
C GLN A 143 -0.88 -15.10 12.68
N TYR A 144 -0.70 -14.18 11.73
CA TYR A 144 0.33 -14.25 10.69
C TYR A 144 1.43 -13.21 10.93
N ASN A 145 2.14 -13.35 12.06
CA ASN A 145 3.18 -12.41 12.50
C ASN A 145 4.38 -12.27 11.54
N ASN A 146 4.52 -13.20 10.59
CA ASN A 146 5.56 -13.18 9.57
C ASN A 146 5.19 -12.34 8.34
N ILE A 147 3.91 -12.02 8.14
CA ILE A 147 3.44 -11.15 7.06
C ILE A 147 3.65 -9.70 7.46
N LYS A 148 4.16 -8.89 6.51
CA LYS A 148 4.28 -7.44 6.65
C LYS A 148 2.97 -6.77 6.24
N PHE A 149 2.25 -6.22 7.23
CA PHE A 149 1.00 -5.51 6.99
C PHE A 149 1.26 -4.01 6.95
N VAL A 150 0.82 -3.34 5.90
CA VAL A 150 0.95 -1.90 5.70
C VAL A 150 -0.44 -1.27 5.78
N MET A 151 -0.70 -0.50 6.84
CA MET A 151 -1.92 0.28 7.00
C MET A 151 -1.84 1.51 6.12
N LEU A 152 -2.55 1.48 5.00
CA LEU A 152 -2.60 2.57 4.05
C LEU A 152 -3.28 3.78 4.67
N HIS A 153 -2.76 4.95 4.35
CA HIS A 153 -3.22 6.24 4.81
C HIS A 153 -3.11 6.53 6.30
N MET A 154 -2.44 5.66 7.06
CA MET A 154 -2.37 5.75 8.51
C MET A 154 -3.77 6.03 9.09
N GLY A 155 -4.80 5.35 8.59
CA GLY A 155 -6.18 5.45 9.05
C GLY A 155 -6.92 6.76 8.74
N CYS A 156 -6.36 7.65 7.91
CA CYS A 156 -6.91 8.98 7.61
C CYS A 156 -7.29 9.75 8.91
N PHE A 157 -8.22 10.68 8.84
CA PHE A 157 -8.69 11.45 9.99
C PHE A 157 -9.59 10.64 10.93
N ASP A 158 -10.27 9.59 10.44
CA ASP A 158 -11.25 8.82 11.23
C ASP A 158 -10.59 7.86 12.23
N TYR A 159 -9.53 7.16 11.81
CA TYR A 159 -8.95 6.06 12.58
C TYR A 159 -7.44 6.18 12.78
N GLY A 160 -6.85 7.36 12.54
CA GLY A 160 -5.40 7.49 12.60
C GLY A 160 -4.78 7.16 13.96
N TYR A 161 -5.41 7.55 15.07
CA TYR A 161 -4.99 7.13 16.41
C TYR A 161 -5.01 5.61 16.58
N SER A 162 -6.09 4.98 16.10
CA SER A 162 -6.29 3.53 16.12
C SER A 162 -5.27 2.78 15.26
N CYS A 163 -4.92 3.30 14.08
CA CYS A 163 -3.86 2.74 13.26
C CYS A 163 -2.50 2.80 13.96
N VAL A 164 -2.19 3.93 14.61
CA VAL A 164 -0.94 4.06 15.39
C VAL A 164 -0.92 3.09 16.57
N ASP A 165 -2.01 2.98 17.33
CA ASP A 165 -2.11 2.04 18.46
C ASP A 165 -1.92 0.58 17.99
N LEU A 166 -2.54 0.21 16.87
CA LEU A 166 -2.37 -1.12 16.28
C LEU A 166 -0.90 -1.38 15.87
N ALA A 167 -0.20 -0.38 15.34
CA ALA A 167 1.22 -0.50 15.03
C ALA A 167 2.12 -0.54 16.29
N MET A 168 1.68 0.01 17.42
CA MET A 168 2.39 -0.16 18.69
C MET A 168 2.25 -1.61 19.20
N ASP A 169 1.05 -2.17 19.10
CA ASP A 169 0.74 -3.52 19.57
C ASP A 169 1.42 -4.63 18.75
N TYR A 170 1.59 -4.43 17.43
CA TYR A 170 2.08 -5.46 16.52
C TYR A 170 3.29 -5.01 15.69
N LYS A 171 4.43 -5.67 15.90
CA LYS A 171 5.71 -5.33 15.23
C LYS A 171 5.75 -5.60 13.72
N ASN A 172 4.81 -6.40 13.21
CA ASN A 172 4.66 -6.68 11.78
C ASN A 172 3.72 -5.69 11.06
N VAL A 173 3.22 -4.67 11.77
CA VAL A 173 2.41 -3.58 11.20
C VAL A 173 3.27 -2.35 10.93
N TYR A 174 3.09 -1.80 9.74
CA TYR A 174 3.72 -0.61 9.19
C TYR A 174 2.64 0.44 8.87
N LEU A 175 3.02 1.71 8.90
CA LEU A 175 2.13 2.84 8.60
C LEU A 175 2.57 3.52 7.31
N GLU A 176 1.63 3.73 6.39
CA GLU A 176 1.87 4.48 5.15
C GLU A 176 1.18 5.85 5.23
N THR A 177 1.84 6.92 4.81
CA THR A 177 1.48 8.30 5.20
C THR A 177 0.51 9.05 4.27
N SER A 178 0.18 8.53 3.10
CA SER A 178 -0.69 9.22 2.13
C SER A 178 -2.05 9.59 2.72
N ASN A 179 -2.67 10.68 2.27
CA ASN A 179 -4.01 11.09 2.75
C ASN A 179 -4.18 11.26 4.28
N GLN A 180 -3.08 11.27 5.04
CA GLN A 180 -3.05 11.71 6.42
C GLN A 180 -2.59 13.16 6.45
N TYR A 181 -3.36 14.04 7.10
CA TYR A 181 -3.06 15.47 7.17
C TYR A 181 -3.15 16.01 8.60
N GLU A 182 -3.58 15.19 9.56
CA GLU A 182 -3.71 15.59 10.96
C GLU A 182 -2.34 15.51 11.66
N VAL A 183 -1.81 16.69 12.00
CA VAL A 183 -0.51 16.85 12.64
C VAL A 183 -0.40 16.06 13.95
N GLN A 184 -1.49 15.96 14.71
CA GLN A 184 -1.54 15.27 15.98
C GLN A 184 -1.35 13.75 15.81
N ILE A 185 -1.88 13.18 14.73
CA ILE A 185 -1.72 11.75 14.41
C ILE A 185 -0.27 11.47 14.00
N PHE A 186 0.33 12.32 13.16
CA PHE A 186 1.76 12.21 12.84
C PHE A 186 2.65 12.35 14.07
N ASN A 187 2.39 13.33 14.94
CA ASN A 187 3.14 13.48 16.17
C ASN A 187 3.06 12.22 17.05
N LYS A 188 1.87 11.64 17.18
CA LYS A 188 1.71 10.36 17.88
C LYS A 188 2.51 9.25 17.21
N ALA A 189 2.45 9.13 15.87
CA ALA A 189 3.20 8.13 15.12
C ALA A 189 4.72 8.28 15.33
N PHE A 190 5.27 9.49 15.12
CA PHE A 190 6.71 9.76 15.25
C PHE A 190 7.24 9.60 16.69
N GLN A 191 6.39 9.76 17.71
CA GLN A 191 6.77 9.56 19.10
C GLN A 191 6.74 8.08 19.54
N ASN A 192 5.89 7.25 18.93
CA ASN A 192 5.59 5.91 19.43
C ASN A 192 6.00 4.78 18.50
N ILE A 193 6.23 5.06 17.21
CA ILE A 193 6.59 4.08 16.20
C ILE A 193 8.01 4.33 15.72
N GLU A 194 8.80 3.27 15.62
CA GLU A 194 10.15 3.33 15.08
C GLU A 194 10.09 3.83 13.63
N ALA A 195 11.00 4.74 13.26
CA ALA A 195 11.03 5.34 11.92
C ALA A 195 11.05 4.27 10.82
N GLU A 196 11.67 3.11 11.08
CA GLU A 196 11.77 1.94 10.18
C GLU A 196 10.42 1.32 9.78
N ARG A 197 9.34 1.66 10.49
CA ARG A 197 7.98 1.14 10.23
C ARG A 197 7.03 2.18 9.65
N ILE A 198 7.54 3.34 9.24
CA ILE A 198 6.77 4.40 8.58
C ILE A 198 7.22 4.51 7.12
N LEU A 199 6.27 4.49 6.20
CA LEU A 199 6.49 4.49 4.76
C LEU A 199 5.86 5.72 4.13
N PHE A 200 6.61 6.40 3.26
CA PHE A 200 6.03 7.44 2.42
C PHE A 200 5.12 6.84 1.35
N GLY A 201 3.99 7.48 1.09
CA GLY A 201 3.23 7.31 -0.13
C GLY A 201 2.39 8.53 -0.46
N SER A 202 1.94 8.61 -1.71
CA SER A 202 1.23 9.79 -2.24
C SER A 202 -0.28 9.62 -2.34
N GLN A 203 -0.77 8.41 -2.60
CA GLN A 203 -2.11 8.13 -3.12
C GLN A 203 -2.41 8.87 -4.44
N TYR A 204 -1.39 9.08 -5.28
CA TYR A 204 -1.62 9.48 -6.67
C TYR A 204 -2.54 8.46 -7.37
N PRO A 205 -3.48 8.86 -8.24
CA PRO A 205 -3.79 10.22 -8.71
C PRO A 205 -4.79 10.96 -7.82
N ASN A 206 -5.35 10.30 -6.79
CA ASN A 206 -6.42 10.86 -5.96
C ASN A 206 -5.95 12.09 -5.18
N LYS A 207 -4.65 12.16 -4.88
CA LYS A 207 -3.99 13.29 -4.24
C LYS A 207 -2.81 13.76 -5.07
N PHE A 208 -2.50 15.05 -4.96
CA PHE A 208 -1.28 15.60 -5.53
C PHE A 208 -0.07 15.13 -4.73
N THR A 209 0.85 14.43 -5.38
CA THR A 209 2.11 13.93 -4.79
C THR A 209 2.87 15.02 -4.04
N LYS A 210 2.88 16.25 -4.58
CA LYS A 210 3.53 17.40 -3.94
C LYS A 210 3.01 17.68 -2.53
N ASN A 211 1.71 17.52 -2.30
CA ASN A 211 1.11 17.78 -0.99
C ASN A 211 1.60 16.76 0.04
N SER A 212 1.67 15.49 -0.34
CA SER A 212 2.17 14.42 0.53
C SER A 212 3.65 14.59 0.87
N ILE A 213 4.47 15.10 -0.07
CA ILE A 213 5.89 15.41 0.19
C ILE A 213 6.02 16.63 1.10
N SER A 214 5.38 17.75 0.76
CA SER A 214 5.53 19.02 1.49
C SER A 214 4.93 19.01 2.89
N LEU A 215 4.09 18.03 3.21
CA LEU A 215 3.63 17.79 4.57
C LEU A 215 4.80 17.58 5.55
N PHE A 216 5.87 16.92 5.11
CA PHE A 216 7.04 16.68 5.94
C PHE A 216 7.84 17.95 6.24
N ASP A 217 7.71 19.02 5.44
CA ASP A 217 8.37 20.30 5.69
C ASP A 217 7.89 20.95 7.01
N TYR A 218 6.68 20.58 7.46
CA TYR A 218 6.13 21.03 8.74
C TYR A 218 6.78 20.33 9.94
N PHE A 219 7.22 19.09 9.76
CA PHE A 219 7.83 18.31 10.82
C PHE A 219 9.34 18.51 10.79
N ASN A 220 9.91 19.07 11.85
CA ASN A 220 11.36 19.28 11.98
C ASN A 220 12.08 17.93 12.29
N LEU A 221 11.93 16.95 11.40
CA LEU A 221 12.52 15.62 11.54
C LEU A 221 13.99 15.62 11.12
N ASP A 222 14.78 14.77 11.76
CA ASP A 222 16.16 14.53 11.36
C ASP A 222 16.21 14.01 9.92
N LYS A 223 17.22 14.43 9.15
CA LYS A 223 17.43 14.01 7.76
C LYS A 223 17.52 12.48 7.62
N ASN A 224 18.08 11.78 8.60
CA ASN A 224 18.15 10.33 8.63
C ASN A 224 16.76 9.70 8.79
N VAL A 225 15.88 10.29 9.59
CA VAL A 225 14.48 9.83 9.74
C VAL A 225 13.72 10.06 8.43
N LEU A 226 13.89 11.22 7.81
CA LEU A 226 13.29 11.50 6.50
C LEU A 226 13.81 10.53 5.42
N ASN A 227 15.11 10.23 5.40
CA ASN A 227 15.67 9.26 4.44
C ASN A 227 15.09 7.85 4.63
N LYS A 228 14.84 7.44 5.88
CA LYS A 228 14.15 6.18 6.18
C LYS A 228 12.73 6.17 5.59
N ILE A 229 11.94 7.18 5.92
CA ILE A 229 10.52 7.27 5.53
C ILE A 229 10.37 7.36 4.01
N PHE A 230 11.16 8.22 3.36
CA PHE A 230 11.09 8.42 1.91
C PHE A 230 11.73 7.30 1.10
N PHE A 231 12.66 6.53 1.67
CA PHE A 231 13.45 5.58 0.87
C PHE A 231 13.80 4.28 1.58
N GLU A 232 14.62 4.31 2.64
CA GLU A 232 15.29 3.09 3.13
C GLU A 232 14.30 2.00 3.55
N ASN A 233 13.17 2.40 4.14
CA ASN A 233 12.16 1.47 4.65
C ASN A 233 11.43 0.74 3.52
N ALA A 234 10.93 1.51 2.55
CA ALA A 234 10.29 0.97 1.36
C ALA A 234 11.26 0.06 0.60
N ASN A 235 12.49 0.54 0.41
CA ASN A 235 13.54 -0.21 -0.24
C ASN A 235 13.86 -1.54 0.45
N LYS A 236 13.98 -1.53 1.78
CA LYS A 236 14.21 -2.75 2.57
C LYS A 236 13.07 -3.75 2.37
N LEU A 237 11.82 -3.29 2.50
CA LEU A 237 10.66 -4.17 2.34
C LEU A 237 10.61 -4.80 0.95
N LEU A 238 10.81 -4.01 -0.10
CA LEU A 238 10.81 -4.50 -1.48
C LEU A 238 11.94 -5.54 -1.69
N ASN A 239 13.13 -5.28 -1.16
CA ASN A 239 14.28 -6.20 -1.22
C ASN A 239 14.08 -7.52 -0.48
N GLU A 240 13.30 -7.52 0.60
CA GLU A 240 12.91 -8.75 1.32
C GLU A 240 11.99 -9.64 0.47
N VAL A 241 11.22 -9.06 -0.45
CA VAL A 241 10.39 -9.82 -1.40
C VAL A 241 11.22 -10.30 -2.58
N ARG A 242 11.98 -9.40 -3.20
CA ARG A 242 12.76 -9.62 -4.42
C ARG A 242 14.04 -8.81 -4.35
N GLN A 243 15.21 -9.44 -4.53
CA GLN A 243 16.49 -8.72 -4.50
C GLN A 243 16.56 -7.75 -5.69
N GLU A 244 16.47 -6.46 -5.41
CA GLU A 244 16.56 -5.39 -6.39
C GLU A 244 18.00 -4.87 -6.48
N LYS A 245 18.47 -4.66 -7.71
CA LYS A 245 19.67 -3.85 -7.93
C LYS A 245 19.24 -2.39 -7.93
N LEU A 246 19.53 -1.68 -6.85
CA LEU A 246 19.31 -0.23 -6.73
C LEU A 246 20.30 0.54 -7.60
#